data_AF-A0A6A7K3M6-F1
#
_entry.id   AF-A0A6A7K3M6-F1
#
_cell.length_a   1.000
_cell.length_b   1.000
_cell.length_c   1.000
_cell.angle_alpha   90.00
_cell.angle_beta   90.00
_cell.angle_gamma   90.00
#
_symmetry.space_group_name_H-M   'P 1'
#
loop_
_entity.id
_entity.type
_entity.pdbx_description
1 polymer ?
#
loop_
_entity_poly.entity_id
_entity_poly.type
_entity_poly.pdbx_seq_one_letter_code
_entity_poly.pdbx_strand_id
1 'polypeptide(L)' 'MERIEPMDILRAPSPEEVILAKIAKWVKTSKDDLKENCTTVVFKKNTPQSILDLFQKNTDLFVAITDLKVKKNYKIEN' A
#
# COMPACT_ATOMS: atom_id res chain seq x y z
N MET A 1 0.82 -18.00 -11.11
CA MET A 1 1.32 -18.20 -9.73
C MET A 1 2.82 -18.34 -9.83
N GLU A 2 3.58 -17.30 -9.47
CA GLU A 2 5.03 -17.39 -9.39
C GLU A 2 5.42 -18.36 -8.27
N ARG A 3 6.36 -19.27 -8.56
CA ARG A 3 6.92 -20.19 -7.57
C ARG A 3 7.94 -19.42 -6.74
N ILE A 4 7.69 -19.31 -5.43
CA ILE A 4 8.64 -18.76 -4.47
C ILE A 4 9.73 -19.82 -4.27
N GLU A 5 10.97 -19.50 -4.66
CA GLU A 5 12.12 -20.37 -4.48
C GLU A 5 12.63 -20.26 -3.02
N PRO A 6 13.23 -21.31 -2.43
CA PRO A 6 13.70 -21.29 -1.04
C PRO A 6 14.69 -20.14 -0.72
N MET A 7 15.40 -19.65 -1.74
CA MET A 7 16.33 -18.52 -1.65
C MET A 7 15.61 -17.15 -1.52
N ASP A 8 14.36 -17.05 -1.97
CA ASP A 8 13.56 -15.82 -1.86
C ASP A 8 13.21 -15.51 -0.39
N ILE A 9 13.12 -16.54 0.46
CA ILE A 9 12.88 -16.39 1.91
C ILE A 9 14.08 -15.73 2.63
N LEU A 10 15.28 -15.82 2.03
CA LEU A 10 16.53 -15.25 2.56
C LEU A 10 16.91 -13.90 1.91
N ARG A 11 16.11 -13.41 0.95
CA ARG A 11 16.39 -12.13 0.29
C ARG A 11 16.08 -10.97 1.23
N ALA A 12 17.04 -10.06 1.38
CA ALA A 12 16.78 -8.81 2.10
C ALA A 12 15.66 -8.04 1.37
N PRO A 13 14.66 -7.51 2.11
CA PRO A 13 13.57 -6.78 1.49
C PRO A 13 14.12 -5.53 0.79
N SER A 14 13.60 -5.24 -0.40
CA SER A 14 13.93 -4.03 -1.12
C SER A 14 13.46 -2.79 -0.33
N PRO A 15 14.07 -1.61 -0.54
CA PRO A 15 13.61 -0.38 0.10
C PRO A 15 12.10 -0.10 -0.13
N GLU A 16 11.60 -0.44 -1.32
CA GLU A 16 10.19 -0.30 -1.70
C GLU A 16 9.29 -1.24 -0.90
N GLU A 17 9.67 -2.52 -0.77
CA GLU A 17 8.97 -3.51 0.05
C GLU A 17 8.90 -3.07 1.52
N VAL A 18 9.98 -2.49 2.04
CA VAL A 18 10.02 -1.95 3.41
C VAL A 18 9.07 -0.76 3.58
N ILE A 19 9.00 0.14 2.58
CA ILE A 19 8.08 1.30 2.60
C ILE A 19 6.63 0.81 2.57
N LEU A 20 6.31 -0.10 1.67
CA LEU A 20 4.98 -0.70 1.53
C LEU A 20 4.54 -1.39 2.82
N ALA A 21 5.41 -2.21 3.42
CA ALA A 21 5.13 -2.88 4.69
C ALA A 21 4.91 -1.88 5.84
N LYS A 22 5.65 -0.76 5.87
CA LYS A 22 5.45 0.30 6.87
C LYS A 22 4.07 0.94 6.73
N ILE A 23 3.64 1.27 5.51
CA ILE A 23 2.34 1.89 5.25
C ILE A 23 1.21 0.88 5.53
N ALA A 24 1.35 -0.36 5.05
CA ALA A 24 0.34 -1.42 5.16
C ALA A 24 -0.08 -1.71 6.62
N LYS A 25 0.84 -1.57 7.59
CA LYS A 25 0.53 -1.71 9.02
C LYS A 25 -0.57 -0.77 9.52
N TRP A 26 -0.70 0.39 8.88
CA TRP A 26 -1.67 1.44 9.24
C TRP A 26 -2.93 1.42 8.37
N VAL A 27 -2.93 0.64 7.29
CA VAL A 27 -4.12 0.43 6.48
C VAL A 27 -5.11 -0.40 7.29
N LYS A 28 -6.35 0.08 7.35
CA LYS A 28 -7.48 -0.66 7.92
C LYS A 28 -8.16 -1.50 6.85
N THR A 29 -8.42 -0.90 5.70
CA THR A 29 -9.09 -1.55 4.57
C THR A 29 -8.84 -0.75 3.29
N SER A 30 -9.13 -1.33 2.15
CA SER A 30 -9.16 -0.68 0.84
C SER A 30 -10.53 -0.87 0.21
N LYS A 31 -10.92 0.07 -0.64
CA LYS A 31 -12.14 -0.02 -1.45
C LYS A 31 -11.78 0.16 -2.91
N ASP A 32 -12.05 -0.87 -3.68
CA ASP A 32 -11.82 -0.86 -5.12
C ASP A 32 -13.04 -0.28 -5.83
N ASP A 33 -12.76 0.60 -6.77
CA ASP A 33 -13.69 1.16 -7.71
C ASP A 33 -13.31 0.66 -9.11
N LEU A 34 -13.90 -0.47 -9.48
CA LEU A 34 -13.65 -1.14 -10.75
C LEU A 34 -14.13 -0.30 -11.95
N LYS A 35 -15.06 0.65 -11.75
CA LYS A 35 -15.52 1.53 -12.83
C LYS A 35 -14.45 2.56 -13.20
N GLU A 36 -13.74 3.07 -12.19
CA GLU A 36 -12.65 4.03 -12.38
C GLU A 36 -11.26 3.36 -12.41
N ASN A 37 -11.20 2.04 -12.32
CA ASN A 37 -9.97 1.25 -12.22
C ASN A 37 -9.04 1.75 -11.09
N CYS A 38 -9.63 2.12 -9.95
CA CYS A 38 -8.93 2.79 -8.86
C CYS A 38 -9.21 2.18 -7.49
N THR A 39 -8.24 2.25 -6.58
CA THR A 39 -8.39 1.82 -5.19
C THR A 39 -8.27 3.00 -4.24
N THR A 40 -9.20 3.08 -3.29
CA THR A 40 -9.16 4.06 -2.18
C THR A 40 -8.72 3.37 -0.90
N VAL A 41 -7.64 3.85 -0.30
CA VAL A 41 -7.10 3.30 0.96
C VAL A 41 -7.74 4.01 2.16
N VAL A 42 -8.13 3.21 3.16
CA VAL A 42 -8.65 3.68 4.44
C VAL A 42 -7.63 3.38 5.54
N PHE A 43 -7.11 4.42 6.18
CA PHE A 43 -6.16 4.33 7.29
C PHE A 43 -6.87 4.29 8.65
N LYS A 44 -6.19 3.71 9.65
CA LYS A 44 -6.62 3.73 11.05
C LYS A 44 -6.62 5.16 11.61
N LYS A 45 -7.49 5.44 12.59
CA LYS A 45 -7.70 6.80 13.14
C LYS A 45 -6.43 7.48 13.66
N ASN A 46 -5.52 6.71 14.27
CA ASN A 46 -4.29 7.21 14.89
C ASN A 46 -3.07 7.10 13.97
N THR A 47 -3.27 7.06 12.65
CA THR A 47 -2.15 6.95 11.71
C THR A 47 -1.30 8.21 11.76
N PRO A 48 0.02 8.11 11.98
CA PRO A 48 0.90 9.27 12.03
C PRO A 48 0.91 10.03 10.70
N GLN A 49 0.98 11.36 10.74
CA GLN A 49 1.04 12.19 9.53
C GLN A 49 2.21 11.80 8.62
N SER A 50 3.35 11.41 9.20
CA SER A 50 4.51 10.95 8.43
C SER A 50 4.22 9.70 7.57
N ILE A 51 3.31 8.82 8.00
CA ILE A 51 2.88 7.65 7.22
C ILE A 51 1.96 8.08 6.07
N LEU A 52 1.09 9.06 6.31
CA LEU A 52 0.20 9.60 5.30
C LEU A 52 0.98 10.33 4.20
N ASP A 53 1.98 11.13 4.59
CA ASP A 53 2.89 11.80 3.65
C ASP A 53 3.72 10.77 2.87
N LEU A 54 4.18 9.71 3.54
CA LEU A 54 4.91 8.62 2.89
C LEU A 54 4.03 7.90 1.87
N PHE A 55 2.76 7.65 2.21
CA PHE A 55 1.79 7.07 1.29
C PHE A 55 1.58 7.95 0.05
N GLN A 56 1.33 9.25 0.23
CA GLN A 56 1.10 10.17 -0.89
C GLN A 56 2.31 10.27 -1.84
N LYS A 57 3.53 10.17 -1.32
CA LYS A 57 4.77 10.18 -2.11
C LYS A 57 5.03 8.88 -2.85
N ASN A 58 4.47 7.77 -2.36
CA ASN A 58 4.76 6.41 -2.85
C ASN A 58 3.50 5.68 -3.33
N THR A 59 2.42 6.39 -3.71
CA THR A 59 1.18 5.76 -4.21
C THR A 59 1.42 4.90 -5.44
N ASP A 60 2.44 5.23 -6.24
CA ASP A 60 2.78 4.51 -7.47
C ASP A 60 3.29 3.09 -7.18
N LEU A 61 3.92 2.87 -6.01
CA LEU A 61 4.37 1.54 -5.58
C LEU A 61 3.21 0.58 -5.33
N PHE A 62 2.02 1.10 -5.02
CA PHE A 62 0.85 0.26 -4.76
C PHE A 62 0.21 -0.27 -6.04
N VAL A 63 0.39 0.40 -7.19
CA VAL A 63 -0.14 -0.06 -8.47
C VAL A 63 0.43 -1.44 -8.83
N ALA A 64 1.69 -1.68 -8.49
CA ALA A 64 2.35 -2.97 -8.69
C ALA A 64 1.76 -4.11 -7.82
N ILE A 65 0.99 -3.78 -6.77
CA ILE A 65 0.39 -4.75 -5.84
C ILE A 65 -1.10 -4.92 -6.12
N THR A 66 -1.80 -3.83 -6.44
CA THR A 66 -3.25 -3.83 -6.56
C THR A 66 -3.74 -3.99 -7.99
N ASP A 67 -2.86 -3.93 -9.00
CA ASP A 67 -3.18 -3.85 -10.45
C ASP A 67 -4.11 -2.66 -10.83
N LEU A 68 -4.51 -1.87 -9.83
CA LEU A 68 -5.40 -0.72 -9.89
C LEU A 68 -4.64 0.55 -9.49
N LYS A 69 -5.07 1.70 -10.01
CA LYS A 69 -4.50 2.99 -9.62
C LYS A 69 -4.93 3.35 -8.20
N VAL A 70 -3.98 3.55 -7.29
CA VAL A 70 -4.34 4.01 -5.94
C VAL A 70 -4.57 5.52 -5.94
N LYS A 71 -5.75 5.95 -5.45
CA LYS A 71 -6.06 7.38 -5.30
C LYS A 71 -5.15 7.99 -4.24
N LYS A 72 -4.54 9.13 -4.55
CA LYS A 72 -3.75 9.94 -3.58
C LYS A 72 -4.59 10.44 -2.41
N ASN A 73 -5.90 10.57 -2.62
CA ASN A 73 -6.87 10.88 -1.57
C ASN A 73 -7.18 9.59 -0.78
N TYR A 74 -6.81 9.60 0.50
CA TYR A 74 -7.11 8.53 1.44
C TYR A 74 -8.23 8.95 2.40
N LYS A 75 -8.83 7.97 3.08
CA LYS A 75 -9.78 8.20 4.17
C LYS A 75 -9.14 7.80 5.49
N ILE A 76 -9.49 8.50 6.57
CA ILE A 76 -9.15 8.09 7.94
C ILE A 76 -10.43 7.51 8.56
N GLU A 77 -10.29 6.42 9.31
CA GLU A 77 -11.36 5.87 10.13
C GLU A 77 -11.95 6.93 11.06
N ASN A 78 -13.28 7.10 11.02
CA ASN A 78 -14.03 7.98 11.93
C ASN A 78 -14.07 7.40 13.35
#